data_AF-A0A1Q9YID2-F1
#
_entry.id   AF-A0A1Q9YID2-F1
#
_cell.length_a   1.000
_cell.length_b   1.000
_cell.length_c   1.000
_cell.angle_alpha   90.00
_cell.angle_beta   90.00
_cell.angle_gamma   90.00
#
_symmetry.space_group_name_H-M   'P 1'
#
loop_
_entity.id
_entity.type
_entity.pdbx_description
1 polymer ?
#
loop_
_entity_poly.entity_id
_entity_poly.type
_entity_poly.pdbx_seq_one_letter_code
_entity_poly.pdbx_strand_id
1 'polypeptide(L)'
;MEVYVKLTEDGKVDAICTSRLMDFAPVECDTGSINMDRLDGYSVKPNEKGINSLVYDENAYLKAKAEKEALEAKTKAENLYQTLMKDLVLKSATDEQALLLKPLYPVYDPTHSYEVNDRCIIDGKLHVFSTSKQWICLET
;
A
#
# COMPACT_ATOMS: atom_id res chain seq x y z
N MET A 1 37.46 1.21 7.17
CA MET A 1 37.32 1.95 5.88
C MET A 1 36.44 3.16 6.13
N GLU A 2 36.71 4.34 5.56
CA GLU A 2 35.79 5.48 5.69
C GLU A 2 34.69 5.38 4.62
N VAL A 3 33.43 5.55 5.02
CA VAL A 3 32.28 5.69 4.12
C VAL A 3 31.41 6.85 4.55
N TYR A 4 30.52 7.28 3.68
CA TYR A 4 29.62 8.40 3.87
C TYR A 4 28.20 7.87 3.94
N VAL A 5 27.45 8.25 4.98
CA VAL A 5 26.07 7.79 5.19
C VAL A 5 25.11 8.96 5.25
N LYS A 6 23.97 8.80 4.61
CA LYS A 6 22.82 9.70 4.74
C LYS A 6 21.84 9.07 5.71
N LEU A 7 21.41 9.85 6.70
CA LEU A 7 20.40 9.42 7.65
C LEU A 7 19.04 10.00 7.27
N THR A 8 17.99 9.23 7.49
CA THR A 8 16.61 9.71 7.52
C THR A 8 16.36 10.57 8.77
N GLU A 9 15.23 11.29 8.81
CA GLU A 9 14.83 12.08 9.99
C GLU A 9 14.64 11.21 11.26
N ASP A 10 14.27 9.93 11.10
CA ASP A 10 14.17 8.95 12.19
C ASP A 10 15.51 8.28 12.55
N GLY A 11 16.62 8.75 11.96
CA GLY A 11 17.98 8.32 12.31
C GLY A 11 18.40 6.98 11.71
N LYS A 12 17.67 6.45 10.73
CA LYS A 12 18.03 5.23 10.00
C LYS A 12 18.93 5.55 8.82
N VAL A 13 19.68 4.55 8.35
CA VAL A 13 20.55 4.70 7.18
C VAL A 13 19.69 4.68 5.91
N ASP A 14 19.60 5.82 5.23
CA ASP A 14 18.88 6.01 3.96
C ASP A 14 19.75 5.59 2.77
N ALA A 15 21.03 5.98 2.81
CA ALA A 15 21.98 5.70 1.73
C ALA A 15 23.41 5.62 2.26
N ILE A 16 24.25 4.88 1.53
CA ILE A 16 25.68 4.75 1.79
C ILE A 16 26.45 5.09 0.51
N CYS A 17 27.53 5.85 0.62
CA CYS A 17 28.40 6.24 -0.47
C CYS A 17 29.87 6.10 -0.07
N THR A 18 30.75 5.84 -1.04
CA THR A 18 32.21 5.83 -0.84
C THR A 18 32.85 7.19 -1.13
N SER A 19 32.09 8.16 -1.64
CA SER A 19 32.54 9.51 -1.98
C SER A 19 31.87 10.54 -1.08
N ARG A 20 32.61 11.62 -0.78
CA ARG A 20 32.09 12.72 0.02
C ARG A 20 31.03 13.50 -0.75
N LEU A 21 29.83 13.58 -0.16
CA LEU A 21 28.69 14.35 -0.67
C LEU A 21 28.16 15.29 0.41
N MET A 22 27.46 16.35 0.01
CA MET A 22 27.07 17.46 0.89
C MET A 22 26.12 17.03 2.03
N ASP A 23 25.28 16.01 1.79
CA ASP A 23 24.25 15.53 2.73
C ASP A 23 24.62 14.22 3.43
N PHE A 24 25.89 13.82 3.37
CA PHE A 24 26.36 12.56 3.95
C PHE A 24 27.39 12.80 5.04
N ALA A 25 27.21 12.13 6.17
CA ALA A 25 28.15 12.16 7.29
C ALA A 25 29.23 11.07 7.12
N PRO A 26 30.51 11.36 7.36
CA PRO A 26 31.55 10.34 7.36
C PRO A 26 31.39 9.42 8.58
N VAL A 27 31.56 8.12 8.38
CA VAL A 27 31.56 7.09 9.41
C VAL A 27 32.64 6.05 9.13
N GLU A 28 33.17 5.44 10.18
CA GLU A 28 34.01 4.26 10.03
C GLU A 28 33.15 3.06 9.64
N CYS A 29 33.67 2.22 8.76
CA CYS A 29 33.08 0.97 8.37
C CYS A 29 34.07 -0.14 8.70
N ASP A 30 33.74 -0.86 9.77
CA ASP A 30 34.52 -2.00 10.29
C ASP A 30 34.15 -3.29 9.56
N THR A 31 32.97 -3.34 8.93
CA THR A 31 32.52 -4.44 8.08
C THR A 31 33.09 -4.28 6.66
N GLY A 32 34.00 -5.18 6.26
CA GLY A 32 34.75 -5.06 5.00
C GLY A 32 33.90 -5.05 3.71
N SER A 33 32.65 -5.49 3.76
CA SER A 33 31.69 -5.39 2.64
C SER A 33 30.34 -4.86 3.10
N ILE A 34 29.84 -3.87 2.36
CA ILE A 34 28.52 -3.26 2.58
C ILE A 34 27.53 -3.89 1.61
N ASN A 35 26.43 -4.42 2.14
CA ASN A 35 25.35 -4.96 1.33
C ASN A 35 24.23 -3.92 1.18
N MET A 36 24.16 -3.30 0.01
CA MET A 36 23.18 -2.26 -0.30
C MET A 36 21.73 -2.77 -0.30
N ASP A 37 21.51 -4.09 -0.45
CA ASP A 37 20.16 -4.69 -0.38
C ASP A 37 19.63 -4.82 1.06
N ARG A 38 20.46 -4.48 2.06
CA ARG A 38 20.15 -4.67 3.49
C ARG A 38 20.34 -3.41 4.31
N LEU A 39 20.11 -2.24 3.70
CA LEU A 39 20.25 -0.92 4.33
C LEU A 39 19.51 -0.82 5.68
N ASP A 40 18.32 -1.41 5.79
CA ASP A 40 17.51 -1.42 7.02
C ASP A 40 18.18 -2.12 8.22
N GLY A 41 19.20 -2.94 7.98
CA GLY A 41 20.01 -3.56 9.03
C GLY A 41 21.17 -2.71 9.52
N TYR A 42 21.46 -1.59 8.86
CA TYR A 42 22.58 -0.74 9.21
C TYR A 42 22.15 0.38 10.16
N SER A 43 23.01 0.65 11.14
CA SER A 43 22.85 1.76 12.08
C SER A 43 24.19 2.43 12.35
N VAL A 44 24.17 3.72 12.70
CA VAL A 44 25.37 4.45 13.09
C VAL A 44 25.47 4.45 14.61
N LYS A 45 26.56 3.92 15.15
CA LYS A 45 26.82 3.87 16.59
C LYS A 45 28.27 4.30 16.88
N PRO A 46 28.54 5.01 17.98
CA PRO A 46 29.91 5.32 18.38
C PRO A 46 30.65 4.03 18.73
N ASN A 47 31.86 3.87 18.20
CA ASN A 47 32.77 2.77 18.55
C ASN A 47 33.50 3.05 19.87
N GLU A 48 34.41 2.15 20.27
CA GLU A 48 35.19 2.27 21.51
C GLU A 48 36.04 3.54 21.60
N LYS A 49 36.31 4.20 20.47
CA LYS A 49 37.05 5.47 20.38
C LYS A 49 36.14 6.71 20.38
N GLY A 50 34.81 6.51 20.47
CA GLY A 50 33.82 7.57 20.38
C GLY A 50 33.57 8.08 18.95
N ILE A 51 34.05 7.37 17.93
CA ILE A 51 33.87 7.71 16.52
C ILE A 51 32.65 6.96 15.99
N ASN A 52 31.80 7.64 15.22
CA ASN A 52 30.64 7.02 14.59
C ASN A 52 31.08 5.92 13.61
N SER A 53 30.61 4.69 13.84
CA SER A 53 30.85 3.53 13.00
C SER A 53 29.52 2.95 12.48
N LEU A 54 29.56 2.44 11.26
CA LEU A 54 28.47 1.75 10.59
C LEU A 54 28.42 0.29 11.05
N VAL A 55 27.37 -0.06 11.77
CA VAL A 55 27.16 -1.39 12.35
C VAL A 55 26.00 -2.08 11.66
N TYR A 56 26.22 -3.31 11.20
CA TYR A 56 25.19 -4.17 10.66
C TYR A 56 24.61 -5.08 11.74
N ASP A 57 23.29 -5.13 11.83
CA ASP A 57 22.53 -6.02 12.70
C ASP A 57 21.52 -6.83 11.85
N GLU A 58 21.80 -8.13 11.70
CA GLU A 58 20.94 -9.05 10.95
C GLU A 58 19.54 -9.15 11.59
N ASN A 59 19.42 -9.11 12.92
CA ASN A 59 18.12 -9.18 13.58
C ASN A 59 17.30 -7.91 13.32
N ALA A 60 17.95 -6.74 13.29
CA ALA A 60 17.30 -5.49 12.92
C ALA A 60 16.79 -5.53 11.47
N TYR A 61 17.61 -6.03 10.54
CA TYR A 61 17.21 -6.22 9.14
C TYR A 61 16.00 -7.15 9.00
N LEU A 62 16.06 -8.35 9.61
CA LEU A 62 14.98 -9.32 9.54
C LEU A 62 13.68 -8.78 10.14
N LYS A 63 13.78 -8.03 11.25
CA LYS A 63 12.64 -7.36 11.86
C LYS A 63 12.03 -6.30 10.94
N ALA A 64 12.85 -5.40 10.39
CA ALA A 64 12.38 -4.36 9.47
C ALA A 64 11.72 -4.96 8.21
N LYS A 65 12.31 -6.02 7.66
CA LYS A 65 11.73 -6.75 6.53
C LYS A 65 10.36 -7.35 6.89
N ALA A 66 10.25 -8.02 8.03
CA ALA A 66 8.98 -8.60 8.48
C ALA A 66 7.91 -7.53 8.74
N GLU A 67 8.28 -6.38 9.31
CA GLU A 67 7.38 -5.24 9.52
C GLU A 67 6.88 -4.67 8.19
N LYS A 68 7.75 -4.54 7.19
CA LYS A 68 7.36 -4.08 5.84
C LYS A 68 6.41 -5.07 5.17
N GLU A 69 6.73 -6.36 5.19
CA GLU A 69 5.86 -7.41 4.64
C GLU A 69 4.50 -7.44 5.34
N ALA A 70 4.47 -7.29 6.67
CA ALA A 70 3.24 -7.23 7.45
C ALA A 70 2.41 -5.97 7.13
N LEU A 71 3.05 -4.82 6.94
CA LEU A 71 2.39 -3.58 6.55
C LEU A 71 1.79 -3.71 5.14
N GLU A 72 2.54 -4.24 4.18
CA GLU A 72 2.03 -4.48 2.82
C GLU A 72 0.86 -5.46 2.81
N ALA A 73 0.95 -6.55 3.59
CA ALA A 73 -0.13 -7.51 3.75
C ALA A 73 -1.38 -6.87 4.37
N LYS A 74 -1.20 -6.04 5.40
CA LYS A 74 -2.28 -5.29 6.03
C LYS A 74 -2.94 -4.33 5.05
N THR A 75 -2.17 -3.51 4.33
CA THR A 75 -2.70 -2.56 3.33
C THR A 75 -3.45 -3.29 2.22
N LYS A 76 -2.93 -4.43 1.73
CA LYS A 76 -3.64 -5.26 0.75
C LYS A 76 -4.95 -5.80 1.30
N ALA A 77 -4.96 -6.29 2.55
CA ALA A 77 -6.16 -6.79 3.20
C ALA A 77 -7.22 -5.68 3.41
N GLU A 78 -6.80 -4.48 3.82
CA GLU A 78 -7.68 -3.32 3.98
C GLU A 78 -8.30 -2.89 2.65
N ASN A 79 -7.51 -2.80 1.57
CA ASN A 79 -8.02 -2.46 0.24
C ASN A 79 -9.02 -3.48 -0.28
N LEU A 80 -8.73 -4.78 -0.08
CA LEU A 80 -9.66 -5.85 -0.44
C LEU A 80 -10.94 -5.75 0.38
N TYR A 81 -10.84 -5.52 1.69
CA TYR A 81 -11.98 -5.36 2.57
C TYR A 81 -12.88 -4.19 2.13
N GLN A 82 -12.30 -3.03 1.80
CA GLN A 82 -13.06 -1.88 1.31
C GLN A 82 -13.78 -2.17 -0.01
N THR A 83 -13.12 -2.91 -0.91
CA THR A 83 -13.73 -3.33 -2.18
C THR A 83 -14.91 -4.26 -1.94
N LEU A 84 -14.72 -5.31 -1.13
CA LEU A 84 -15.78 -6.26 -0.78
C LEU A 84 -16.94 -5.59 -0.04
N MET A 85 -16.65 -4.64 0.85
CA MET A 85 -17.66 -3.86 1.56
C MET A 85 -18.46 -2.98 0.61
N LYS A 86 -17.81 -2.31 -0.35
CA LYS A 86 -18.50 -1.54 -1.39
C LYS A 86 -19.45 -2.43 -2.18
N ASP A 87 -18.97 -3.57 -2.65
CA ASP A 87 -19.77 -4.51 -3.44
C ASP A 87 -20.98 -5.04 -2.64
N LEU A 88 -20.75 -5.38 -1.36
CA LEU A 88 -21.82 -5.81 -0.46
C LEU A 88 -22.86 -4.71 -0.25
N VAL A 89 -22.44 -3.48 -0.01
CA VAL A 89 -23.36 -2.33 0.19
C VAL A 89 -24.19 -2.09 -1.07
N LEU A 90 -23.57 -2.06 -2.24
CA LEU A 90 -24.29 -1.83 -3.50
C LEU A 90 -25.27 -2.95 -3.84
N LYS A 91 -24.92 -4.21 -3.55
CA LYS A 91 -25.79 -5.38 -3.78
C LYS A 91 -26.95 -5.46 -2.77
N SER A 92 -26.73 -5.05 -1.53
CA SER A 92 -27.73 -5.15 -0.44
C SER A 92 -28.60 -3.91 -0.25
N ALA A 93 -28.28 -2.78 -0.91
CA ALA A 93 -29.06 -1.55 -0.82
C ALA A 93 -30.53 -1.79 -1.19
N THR A 94 -31.46 -1.13 -0.51
CA THR A 94 -32.85 -1.01 -0.97
C THR A 94 -32.93 -0.11 -2.20
N ASP A 95 -34.05 -0.09 -2.93
CA ASP A 95 -34.18 0.76 -4.12
C ASP A 95 -34.03 2.26 -3.79
N GLU A 96 -34.59 2.70 -2.66
CA GLU A 96 -34.43 4.07 -2.15
C GLU A 96 -32.96 4.42 -1.86
N GLN A 97 -32.23 3.50 -1.23
CA GLN A 97 -30.79 3.67 -0.96
C GLN A 97 -29.99 3.64 -2.26
N ALA A 98 -30.36 2.78 -3.20
CA ALA A 98 -29.68 2.63 -4.48
C ALA A 98 -29.76 3.93 -5.31
N LEU A 99 -30.88 4.64 -5.26
CA LEU A 99 -31.02 5.96 -5.89
C LEU A 99 -30.04 7.00 -5.33
N LEU A 100 -29.80 7.00 -4.01
CA LEU A 100 -28.79 7.87 -3.38
C LEU A 100 -27.36 7.46 -3.76
N LEU A 101 -27.13 6.16 -3.94
CA LEU A 101 -25.85 5.58 -4.32
C LEU A 101 -25.64 5.50 -5.84
N LYS A 102 -26.55 6.07 -6.65
CA LYS A 102 -26.54 6.03 -8.12
C LYS A 102 -25.15 6.27 -8.75
N PRO A 103 -24.35 7.26 -8.34
CA PRO A 103 -23.03 7.50 -8.94
C PRO A 103 -22.01 6.36 -8.75
N LEU A 104 -22.27 5.43 -7.83
CA LEU A 104 -21.36 4.33 -7.49
C LEU A 104 -21.68 3.03 -8.25
N TYR A 105 -22.85 2.94 -8.89
CA TYR A 105 -23.24 1.78 -9.69
C TYR A 105 -22.54 1.77 -11.06
N PRO A 106 -22.22 0.60 -11.62
CA PRO A 106 -21.59 0.49 -12.92
C PRO A 106 -22.55 0.90 -14.04
N VAL A 107 -21.99 1.37 -15.16
CA VAL A 107 -22.75 1.55 -16.42
C VAL A 107 -23.01 0.17 -17.02
N TYR A 108 -24.16 0.03 -17.70
CA TYR A 108 -24.51 -1.20 -18.40
C TYR A 108 -23.44 -1.63 -19.41
N ASP A 109 -23.10 -2.91 -19.37
CA ASP A 109 -22.14 -3.57 -20.25
C ASP A 109 -22.83 -4.80 -20.88
N PRO A 110 -23.05 -4.81 -22.22
CA PRO A 110 -23.71 -5.91 -22.89
C PRO A 110 -22.92 -7.23 -22.88
N THR A 111 -21.63 -7.20 -22.52
CA THR A 111 -20.79 -8.39 -22.39
C THR A 111 -20.88 -9.06 -21.01
N HIS A 112 -21.47 -8.36 -20.03
CA HIS A 112 -21.63 -8.86 -18.67
C HIS A 112 -22.90 -9.70 -18.54
N SER A 113 -22.79 -10.82 -17.82
CA SER A 113 -23.95 -11.66 -17.46
C SER A 113 -24.52 -11.18 -16.13
N TYR A 114 -25.72 -10.59 -16.16
CA TYR A 114 -26.39 -10.05 -14.98
C TYR A 114 -27.26 -11.08 -14.24
N GLU A 115 -27.26 -11.00 -12.92
CA GLU A 115 -28.15 -11.74 -12.03
C GLU A 115 -29.37 -10.91 -11.62
N VAL A 116 -30.42 -11.59 -11.15
CA VAL A 116 -31.60 -10.91 -10.60
C VAL A 116 -31.19 -10.03 -9.42
N ASN A 117 -31.71 -8.81 -9.39
CA ASN A 117 -31.41 -7.71 -8.48
C ASN A 117 -30.06 -7.00 -8.74
N ASP A 118 -29.32 -7.35 -9.79
CA ASP A 118 -28.21 -6.52 -10.21
C ASP A 118 -28.71 -5.14 -10.64
N ARG A 119 -27.89 -4.12 -10.38
CA ARG A 119 -28.23 -2.73 -10.69
C ARG A 119 -27.14 -2.10 -11.53
N CYS A 120 -27.53 -1.32 -12.52
CA CYS A 120 -26.62 -0.60 -13.39
C CYS A 120 -27.24 0.70 -13.91
N ILE A 121 -26.40 1.55 -14.50
CA ILE A 121 -26.82 2.77 -15.17
C ILE A 121 -27.04 2.49 -16.66
N ILE A 122 -28.27 2.70 -17.14
CA ILE A 122 -28.66 2.64 -18.55
C ILE A 122 -29.20 4.02 -18.92
N ASP A 123 -28.65 4.63 -19.96
CA ASP A 123 -29.04 5.97 -20.45
C ASP A 123 -29.09 7.03 -19.34
N GLY A 124 -28.12 6.97 -18.41
CA GLY A 124 -28.01 7.91 -17.29
C GLY A 124 -29.03 7.69 -16.16
N LYS A 125 -29.84 6.63 -16.21
CA LYS A 125 -30.79 6.25 -15.15
C LYS A 125 -30.46 4.91 -14.51
N LEU A 126 -30.73 4.78 -13.23
CA LEU A 126 -30.55 3.56 -12.47
C LEU A 126 -31.66 2.55 -12.80
N HIS A 127 -31.24 1.35 -13.14
CA HIS A 127 -32.11 0.22 -13.44
C HIS A 127 -31.76 -0.98 -12.56
N VAL A 128 -32.75 -1.82 -12.28
CA VAL A 128 -32.59 -3.12 -11.62
C VAL A 128 -32.97 -4.25 -12.56
N PHE A 129 -32.22 -5.35 -12.55
CA PHE A 129 -32.51 -6.53 -13.34
C PHE A 129 -33.55 -7.40 -12.62
N SER A 130 -34.74 -7.49 -13.19
CA SER A 130 -35.87 -8.16 -12.56
C SER A 130 -35.85 -9.68 -12.72
N THR A 131 -36.70 -10.37 -11.94
CA THR A 131 -36.97 -11.81 -12.07
C THR A 131 -37.48 -12.21 -13.45
N SER A 132 -38.13 -11.28 -14.17
CA SER A 132 -38.58 -11.47 -15.55
C SER A 132 -37.48 -11.28 -16.59
N LYS A 133 -36.21 -11.13 -16.17
CA LYS A 133 -35.03 -10.87 -17.02
C LYS A 133 -35.16 -9.59 -17.85
N GLN A 134 -35.77 -8.57 -17.26
CA GLN A 134 -35.94 -7.24 -17.87
C GLN A 134 -35.36 -6.18 -16.95
N TRP A 135 -34.82 -5.11 -17.55
CA TRP A 135 -34.39 -3.92 -16.82
C TRP A 135 -35.59 -3.06 -16.46
N ILE A 136 -35.73 -2.76 -15.17
CA ILE A 136 -36.77 -1.87 -14.64
C ILE A 136 -36.10 -0.58 -14.18
N CYS A 137 -36.56 0.57 -14.69
CA CYS A 137 -36.06 1.87 -14.27
C CYS A 137 -36.58 2.20 -12.86
N LEU A 138 -35.68 2.58 -11.96
CA LEU A 138 -36.01 2.96 -10.58
C LEU A 138 -36.33 4.45 -10.45
N GLU A 139 -36.05 5.24 -11.48
CA GLU A 139 -36.28 6.68 -11.52
C GLU A 139 -37.60 6.95 -12.26
N THR A 140 -38.68 7.14 -11.48
CA THR A 140 -40.00 7.58 -11.97
C THR A 140 -40.00 9.04 -12.39
#